data_AF-A0A929SAV1-F1
#
_entry.id   AF-A0A929SAV1-F1
#
_cell.length_a   1.000
_cell.length_b   1.000
_cell.length_c   1.000
_cell.angle_alpha   90.00
_cell.angle_beta   90.00
_cell.angle_gamma   90.00
#
_symmetry.space_group_name_H-M   'P 1'
#
loop_
_entity.id
_entity.type
_entity.pdbx_description
1 polymer ?
#
loop_
_entity_poly.entity_id
_entity_poly.type
_entity_poly.pdbx_seq_one_letter_code
_entity_poly.pdbx_strand_id
1 'polypeptide(L)'
;MIGTVVGADSGQNILDQIGSGQDRLVHWKLYQQSRGWLTTPVAKGDIKMQLEQIRDFSHNQLKSGQELSKKNAEEQKKNLVAQWGSGFSTVDALDSSCLGWYYTMDLLSYVYDFPTALTIAVWWKESSCGYYLPKNGDGPFQIVSKDYSKVKLNQDTFEDMIEDFLVFSKHKINRYNSRNPKTPIKLRYDQVNYPDLLKFAALYNGLSGATVYGEILPAAPRYFWEKMPGDFVLAKRNGLFAQVLRVLEWETQK
;
A
#
# COMPACT_ATOMS: atom_id res chain seq x y z
N MET A 1 -19.59 49.86 22.12
CA MET A 1 -18.22 49.34 22.23
C MET A 1 -18.28 47.84 22.01
N ILE A 2 -17.54 47.37 20.99
CA ILE A 2 -16.93 46.02 20.87
C ILE A 2 -17.93 44.84 20.93
N GLY A 3 -18.31 44.15 19.87
CA GLY A 3 -17.54 43.73 18.71
C GLY A 3 -16.88 42.38 19.00
N THR A 4 -17.49 41.26 18.59
CA THR A 4 -16.74 40.00 18.41
C THR A 4 -17.31 39.20 17.24
N VAL A 5 -16.72 39.55 16.10
CA VAL A 5 -16.44 38.79 14.89
C VAL A 5 -16.67 37.27 14.99
N VAL A 6 -17.52 36.80 14.08
CA VAL A 6 -17.61 35.44 13.54
C VAL A 6 -16.28 35.07 12.87
N GLY A 7 -15.69 33.93 13.21
CA GLY A 7 -14.50 33.47 12.47
C GLY A 7 -13.98 32.09 12.87
N ALA A 8 -13.85 31.26 11.83
CA ALA A 8 -13.00 30.07 11.72
C ALA A 8 -13.50 28.74 12.33
N ASP A 9 -14.49 28.10 11.71
CA ASP A 9 -14.77 26.66 11.97
C ASP A 9 -15.22 25.84 10.73
N SER A 10 -15.27 26.44 9.54
CA SER A 10 -15.77 25.77 8.34
C SER A 10 -14.70 25.20 7.39
N GLY A 11 -13.43 25.60 7.55
CA GLY A 11 -12.33 25.12 6.70
C GLY A 11 -11.75 23.76 7.14
N GLN A 12 -11.72 23.50 8.45
CA GLN A 12 -11.17 22.25 9.02
C GLN A 12 -12.07 21.05 8.70
N ASN A 13 -13.39 21.24 8.80
CA ASN A 13 -14.38 20.18 8.55
C ASN A 13 -14.48 19.73 7.08
N ILE A 14 -14.16 20.58 6.10
CA ILE A 14 -14.19 20.18 4.68
C ILE A 14 -12.93 19.40 4.30
N LEU A 15 -11.76 19.74 4.88
CA LEU A 15 -10.53 18.99 4.68
C LEU A 15 -10.56 17.63 5.39
N ASP A 16 -11.21 17.54 6.56
CA ASP A 16 -11.44 16.27 7.25
C ASP A 16 -12.46 15.38 6.51
N GLN A 17 -13.40 15.98 5.76
CA GLN A 17 -14.31 15.25 4.86
C GLN A 17 -13.68 14.83 3.53
N ILE A 18 -12.52 15.38 3.13
CA ILE A 18 -11.72 14.88 1.99
C ILE A 18 -10.87 13.66 2.40
N GLY A 19 -10.84 13.31 3.70
CA GLY A 19 -9.94 12.32 4.27
C GLY A 19 -10.53 10.93 4.57
N SER A 20 -11.80 10.66 4.30
CA SER A 20 -12.35 9.32 4.59
C SER A 20 -11.91 8.29 3.54
N GLY A 21 -11.79 7.01 3.95
CA GLY A 21 -11.48 5.92 3.01
C GLY A 21 -12.49 5.79 1.87
N GLN A 22 -13.74 6.24 2.08
CA GLN A 22 -14.77 6.21 1.04
C GLN A 22 -14.56 7.30 -0.02
N ASP A 23 -14.14 8.51 0.39
CA ASP A 23 -13.89 9.62 -0.54
C ASP A 23 -12.71 9.34 -1.47
N ARG A 24 -11.65 8.72 -0.93
CA ARG A 24 -10.49 8.25 -1.73
C ARG A 24 -10.91 7.27 -2.82
N LEU A 25 -11.73 6.27 -2.49
CA LEU A 25 -12.23 5.29 -3.48
C LEU A 25 -13.15 5.93 -4.52
N VAL A 26 -13.96 6.93 -4.14
CA VAL A 26 -14.82 7.67 -5.08
C VAL A 26 -13.97 8.43 -6.09
N HIS A 27 -12.97 9.19 -5.63
CA HIS A 27 -12.07 9.91 -6.53
C HIS A 27 -11.28 8.96 -7.43
N TRP A 28 -10.82 7.81 -6.93
CA TRP A 28 -10.16 6.80 -7.75
C TRP A 28 -11.05 6.27 -8.87
N LYS A 29 -12.30 5.91 -8.55
CA LYS A 29 -13.26 5.43 -9.55
C LYS A 29 -13.60 6.49 -10.59
N LEU A 30 -13.78 7.74 -10.18
CA LEU A 30 -14.02 8.85 -11.11
C LEU A 30 -12.81 9.08 -12.02
N TYR A 31 -11.60 9.03 -11.48
CA TYR A 31 -10.36 9.10 -12.25
C TYR A 31 -10.26 7.96 -13.28
N GLN A 32 -10.49 6.71 -12.89
CA GLN A 32 -10.42 5.57 -13.81
C GLN A 32 -11.51 5.63 -14.89
N GLN A 33 -12.75 5.95 -14.52
CA GLN A 33 -13.86 6.05 -15.48
C GLN A 33 -13.64 7.15 -16.51
N SER A 34 -13.24 8.35 -16.06
CA SER A 34 -12.92 9.46 -16.96
C SER A 34 -11.73 9.14 -17.87
N ARG A 35 -10.65 8.55 -17.33
CA ARG A 35 -9.50 8.06 -18.12
C ARG A 35 -9.95 7.06 -19.20
N GLY A 36 -10.79 6.09 -18.83
CA GLY A 36 -11.33 5.10 -19.75
C GLY A 36 -12.15 5.75 -20.88
N TRP A 37 -13.11 6.62 -20.54
CA TRP A 37 -13.96 7.28 -21.54
C TRP A 37 -13.22 8.21 -22.48
N LEU A 38 -12.11 8.82 -22.04
CA LEU A 38 -11.25 9.65 -22.90
C LEU A 38 -10.60 8.87 -24.05
N THR A 39 -10.50 7.55 -23.94
CA THR A 39 -9.98 6.69 -25.02
C THR A 39 -11.07 6.25 -26.02
N THR A 40 -12.33 6.62 -25.78
CA THR A 40 -13.45 6.22 -26.64
C THR A 40 -13.68 7.22 -27.79
N PRO A 41 -14.21 6.76 -28.93
CA PRO A 41 -14.52 7.65 -30.07
C PRO A 41 -15.58 8.74 -29.77
N VAL A 42 -16.34 8.61 -28.69
CA VAL A 42 -17.45 9.50 -28.30
C VAL A 42 -16.95 10.74 -27.55
N ALA A 43 -15.74 10.70 -26.97
CA ALA A 43 -15.15 11.83 -26.27
C ALA A 43 -14.63 12.90 -27.28
N LYS A 44 -15.50 13.83 -27.65
CA LYS A 44 -15.18 14.97 -28.55
C LYS A 44 -15.74 16.28 -28.01
N GLY A 45 -15.14 17.40 -28.45
CA GLY A 45 -15.58 18.74 -28.09
C GLY A 45 -15.71 18.93 -26.58
N ASP A 46 -16.84 19.47 -26.15
CA ASP A 46 -17.11 19.78 -24.74
C ASP A 46 -17.11 18.54 -23.84
N ILE A 47 -17.54 17.37 -24.34
CA ILE A 47 -17.53 16.13 -23.57
C ILE A 47 -16.11 15.73 -23.21
N LYS A 48 -15.17 15.81 -24.17
CA LYS A 48 -13.76 15.50 -23.91
C LYS A 48 -13.18 16.43 -22.85
N MET A 49 -13.46 17.73 -22.96
CA MET A 49 -12.99 18.73 -22.00
C MET A 49 -13.52 18.46 -20.58
N GLN A 50 -14.82 18.13 -20.46
CA GLN A 50 -15.42 17.79 -19.18
C GLN A 50 -14.79 16.53 -18.56
N LEU A 51 -14.52 15.51 -19.37
CA LEU A 51 -13.86 14.28 -18.91
C LEU A 51 -12.41 14.54 -18.44
N GLU A 52 -11.66 15.39 -19.15
CA GLU A 52 -10.32 15.83 -18.72
C GLU A 52 -10.38 16.57 -17.38
N GLN A 53 -11.34 17.49 -17.21
CA GLN A 53 -11.54 18.21 -15.95
C GLN A 53 -11.87 17.26 -14.79
N ILE A 54 -12.77 16.30 -14.99
CA ILE A 54 -13.13 15.30 -13.96
C ILE A 54 -11.92 14.44 -13.59
N ARG A 55 -11.17 13.96 -14.60
CA ARG A 55 -9.95 13.18 -14.43
C ARG A 55 -8.93 13.94 -13.59
N ASP A 56 -8.63 15.17 -14.00
CA ASP A 56 -7.57 15.99 -13.40
C ASP A 56 -7.97 16.44 -12.00
N PHE A 57 -9.22 16.85 -11.80
CA PHE A 57 -9.74 17.16 -10.47
C PHE A 57 -9.61 15.97 -9.51
N SER A 58 -10.09 14.79 -9.93
CA SER A 58 -10.07 13.60 -9.08
C SER A 58 -8.64 13.14 -8.76
N HIS A 59 -7.76 13.16 -9.75
CA HIS A 59 -6.34 12.85 -9.55
C HIS A 59 -5.65 13.85 -8.61
N ASN A 60 -5.93 15.15 -8.75
CA ASN A 60 -5.35 16.17 -7.88
C ASN A 60 -5.83 16.07 -6.44
N GLN A 61 -7.12 15.76 -6.21
CA GLN A 61 -7.64 15.50 -4.85
C GLN A 61 -6.89 14.33 -4.18
N LEU A 62 -6.71 13.23 -4.92
CA LEU A 62 -5.96 12.08 -4.41
C LEU A 62 -4.51 12.43 -4.11
N LYS A 63 -3.83 13.12 -5.04
CA LYS A 63 -2.43 13.50 -4.91
C LYS A 63 -2.20 14.43 -3.72
N SER A 64 -3.04 15.46 -3.56
CA SER A 64 -2.92 16.40 -2.44
C SER A 64 -3.16 15.72 -1.09
N GLY A 65 -4.17 14.86 -1.00
CA GLY A 65 -4.41 14.08 0.23
C GLY A 65 -3.27 13.11 0.54
N GLN A 66 -2.75 12.44 -0.48
CA GLN A 66 -1.59 11.56 -0.36
C GLN A 66 -0.36 12.31 0.18
N GLU A 67 0.00 13.45 -0.41
CA GLU A 67 1.14 14.28 0.02
C GLU A 67 1.01 14.71 1.48
N LEU A 68 -0.19 15.12 1.91
CA LEU A 68 -0.48 15.46 3.30
C LEU A 68 -0.30 14.26 4.23
N SER A 69 -0.86 13.09 3.88
CA SER A 69 -0.69 11.88 4.68
C SER A 69 0.77 11.44 4.79
N LYS A 70 1.56 11.57 3.72
CA LYS A 70 3.01 11.27 3.76
C LYS A 70 3.73 12.17 4.75
N LYS A 71 3.47 13.47 4.69
CA LYS A 71 4.06 14.45 5.61
C LYS A 71 3.71 14.13 7.06
N ASN A 72 2.45 13.80 7.33
CA ASN A 72 2.01 13.46 8.69
C ASN A 72 2.63 12.16 9.22
N ALA A 73 2.93 11.20 8.34
CA ALA A 73 3.52 9.92 8.70
C ALA A 73 5.06 9.92 8.75
N GLU A 74 5.71 10.97 8.25
CA GLU A 74 7.16 11.02 8.01
C GLU A 74 7.97 10.69 9.27
N GLU A 75 7.64 11.34 10.39
CA GLU A 75 8.34 11.15 11.66
C GLU A 75 8.15 9.73 12.21
N GLN A 76 6.95 9.15 12.07
CA GLN A 76 6.71 7.76 12.46
C GLN A 76 7.55 6.78 11.64
N LYS A 77 7.66 7.01 10.32
CA LYS A 77 8.48 6.18 9.43
C LYS A 77 9.96 6.28 9.80
N LYS A 78 10.48 7.50 10.02
CA LYS A 78 11.86 7.75 10.46
C LYS A 78 12.16 7.06 11.78
N ASN A 79 11.26 7.15 12.76
CA ASN A 79 11.41 6.48 14.06
C ASN A 79 11.44 4.95 13.93
N LEU A 80 10.59 4.37 13.08
CA LEU A 80 10.63 2.93 12.84
C LEU A 80 11.94 2.51 12.16
N VAL A 81 12.43 3.25 11.17
CA VAL A 81 13.75 2.97 10.55
C VAL A 81 14.86 3.09 11.58
N ALA A 82 14.88 4.16 12.38
CA ALA A 82 15.90 4.41 13.39
C ALA A 82 15.92 3.32 14.50
N GLN A 83 14.74 2.85 14.93
CA GLN A 83 14.61 1.78 15.93
C GLN A 83 15.37 0.51 15.52
N TRP A 84 15.45 0.23 14.22
CA TRP A 84 16.05 -0.99 13.69
C TRP A 84 17.34 -0.75 12.89
N GLY A 85 17.69 0.52 12.62
CA GLY A 85 18.74 0.97 11.70
C GLY A 85 20.13 0.39 11.96
N SER A 86 20.47 0.16 13.24
CA SER A 86 21.76 -0.44 13.64
C SER A 86 21.88 -1.94 13.34
N GLY A 87 20.78 -2.62 12.98
CA GLY A 87 20.72 -4.07 12.75
C GLY A 87 20.85 -4.53 11.29
N PHE A 88 21.08 -3.62 10.33
CA PHE A 88 20.94 -3.90 8.88
C PHE A 88 22.21 -4.06 8.06
N SER A 89 23.34 -4.39 8.68
CA SER A 89 24.62 -4.52 7.94
C SER A 89 24.60 -5.57 6.83
N THR A 90 23.69 -6.55 6.88
CA THR A 90 23.59 -7.66 5.91
C THR A 90 22.36 -7.60 4.99
N VAL A 91 21.48 -6.60 5.16
CA VAL A 91 20.24 -6.45 4.37
C VAL A 91 20.57 -5.88 2.99
N ASP A 92 20.06 -6.52 1.94
CA ASP A 92 20.26 -6.06 0.57
C ASP A 92 19.62 -4.70 0.36
N ALA A 93 20.23 -3.87 -0.49
CA ALA A 93 19.63 -2.60 -0.90
C ALA A 93 18.31 -2.82 -1.66
N LEU A 94 17.46 -1.80 -1.66
CA LEU A 94 16.27 -1.80 -2.51
C LEU A 94 16.69 -1.76 -3.99
N ASP A 95 16.28 -2.77 -4.75
CA ASP A 95 16.52 -2.81 -6.20
C ASP A 95 15.75 -1.68 -6.90
N SER A 96 16.39 -1.02 -7.88
CA SER A 96 15.77 0.06 -8.64
C SER A 96 14.55 -0.38 -9.44
N SER A 97 14.48 -1.67 -9.82
CA SER A 97 13.30 -2.27 -10.46
C SER A 97 12.03 -2.17 -9.58
N CYS A 98 12.19 -2.24 -8.25
CA CYS A 98 11.08 -2.06 -7.31
C CYS A 98 10.52 -0.63 -7.29
N LEU A 99 11.31 0.34 -7.76
CA LEU A 99 10.95 1.75 -7.74
C LEU A 99 10.27 2.21 -9.04
N GLY A 100 10.36 1.43 -10.12
CA GLY A 100 9.77 1.78 -11.42
C GLY A 100 8.25 1.99 -11.38
N TRP A 101 7.57 1.38 -10.40
CA TRP A 101 6.13 1.48 -10.18
C TRP A 101 5.76 2.22 -8.90
N TYR A 102 6.72 2.87 -8.24
CA TYR A 102 6.51 3.48 -6.93
C TYR A 102 5.33 4.45 -6.95
N TYR A 103 5.25 5.37 -7.92
CA TYR A 103 4.18 6.39 -7.96
C TYR A 103 2.78 5.76 -8.05
N THR A 104 2.60 4.77 -8.92
CA THR A 104 1.33 4.04 -9.06
C THR A 104 1.00 3.26 -7.79
N MET A 105 1.98 2.53 -7.23
CA MET A 105 1.78 1.78 -6.00
C MET A 105 1.49 2.68 -4.81
N ASP A 106 2.14 3.84 -4.71
CA ASP A 106 1.93 4.82 -3.64
C ASP A 106 0.52 5.40 -3.72
N LEU A 107 0.06 5.76 -4.93
CA LEU A 107 -1.28 6.31 -5.14
C LEU A 107 -2.36 5.28 -4.81
N LEU A 108 -2.22 4.05 -5.31
CA LEU A 108 -3.16 2.97 -5.01
C LEU A 108 -3.14 2.59 -3.53
N SER A 109 -1.97 2.51 -2.91
CA SER A 109 -1.83 2.24 -1.47
C SER A 109 -2.52 3.34 -0.64
N TYR A 110 -2.44 4.62 -1.08
CA TYR A 110 -3.21 5.71 -0.49
C TYR A 110 -4.71 5.51 -0.66
N VAL A 111 -5.18 5.22 -1.88
CA VAL A 111 -6.60 4.99 -2.19
C VAL A 111 -7.20 3.87 -1.31
N TYR A 112 -6.48 2.76 -1.17
CA TYR A 112 -6.92 1.57 -0.44
C TYR A 112 -6.54 1.56 1.05
N ASP A 113 -5.98 2.65 1.56
CA ASP A 113 -5.57 2.82 2.95
C ASP A 113 -4.65 1.68 3.44
N PHE A 114 -3.52 1.51 2.76
CA PHE A 114 -2.55 0.46 3.00
C PHE A 114 -1.11 1.00 2.90
N PRO A 115 -0.13 0.47 3.65
CA PRO A 115 1.23 1.02 3.59
C PRO A 115 1.93 0.74 2.25
N THR A 116 2.37 1.79 1.54
CA THR A 116 3.13 1.67 0.28
C THR A 116 4.38 0.79 0.42
N ALA A 117 5.13 0.99 1.52
CA ALA A 117 6.30 0.18 1.82
C ALA A 117 6.00 -1.32 1.93
N LEU A 118 4.81 -1.68 2.45
CA LEU A 118 4.38 -3.07 2.53
C LEU A 118 3.98 -3.62 1.17
N THR A 119 3.27 -2.83 0.34
CA THR A 119 2.93 -3.20 -1.04
C THR A 119 4.18 -3.57 -1.84
N ILE A 120 5.20 -2.70 -1.81
CA ILE A 120 6.47 -2.92 -2.53
C ILE A 120 7.24 -4.10 -1.93
N ALA A 121 7.28 -4.22 -0.61
CA ALA A 121 7.97 -5.33 0.05
C ALA A 121 7.36 -6.69 -0.28
N VAL A 122 6.03 -6.79 -0.40
CA VAL A 122 5.38 -8.02 -0.85
C VAL A 122 5.69 -8.28 -2.32
N TRP A 123 5.59 -7.29 -3.20
CA TRP A 123 5.95 -7.48 -4.61
C TRP A 123 7.39 -7.99 -4.78
N TRP A 124 8.32 -7.47 -3.97
CA TRP A 124 9.68 -7.96 -3.90
C TRP A 124 9.77 -9.41 -3.37
N LYS A 125 9.06 -9.74 -2.29
CA LYS A 125 9.08 -11.10 -1.73
C LYS A 125 8.55 -12.15 -2.70
N GLU A 126 7.51 -11.80 -3.43
CA GLU A 126 6.77 -12.75 -4.26
C GLU A 126 7.34 -12.90 -5.67
N SER A 127 7.83 -11.81 -6.28
CA SER A 127 8.34 -11.84 -7.66
C SER A 127 9.63 -11.06 -7.87
N SER A 128 10.29 -10.61 -6.80
CA SER A 128 11.52 -9.82 -6.85
C SER A 128 11.35 -8.54 -7.68
N CYS A 129 10.18 -7.89 -7.52
CA CYS A 129 9.80 -6.70 -8.30
C CYS A 129 9.74 -6.94 -9.81
N GLY A 130 9.43 -8.17 -10.20
CA GLY A 130 9.30 -8.58 -11.57
C GLY A 130 8.05 -8.02 -12.24
N TYR A 131 8.23 -7.36 -13.38
CA TYR A 131 7.14 -7.00 -14.29
C TYR A 131 6.90 -8.14 -15.29
N TYR A 132 6.42 -9.27 -14.78
CA TYR A 132 6.06 -10.46 -15.57
C TYR A 132 4.93 -11.23 -14.88
N LEU A 133 4.31 -12.15 -15.61
CA LEU A 133 3.32 -13.08 -15.06
C LEU A 133 3.99 -14.42 -14.75
N PRO A 134 4.04 -14.84 -13.47
CA PRO A 134 4.53 -16.15 -13.09
C PRO A 134 3.71 -17.28 -13.71
N LYS A 135 4.37 -18.41 -14.01
CA LYS A 135 3.76 -19.55 -14.73
C LYS A 135 2.58 -20.20 -14.00
N ASN A 136 2.50 -20.04 -12.68
CA ASN A 136 1.39 -20.56 -11.87
C ASN A 136 0.09 -19.76 -12.01
N GLY A 137 0.11 -18.60 -12.67
CA GLY A 137 -1.09 -17.78 -12.88
C GLY A 137 -1.44 -16.86 -11.71
N ASP A 138 -0.76 -16.95 -10.56
CA ASP A 138 -1.08 -16.17 -9.36
C ASP A 138 -0.61 -14.70 -9.43
N GLY A 139 0.06 -14.32 -10.51
CA GLY A 139 0.48 -12.94 -10.77
C GLY A 139 1.68 -12.48 -9.93
N PRO A 140 2.09 -11.21 -10.05
CA PRO A 140 3.31 -10.68 -9.43
C PRO A 140 3.28 -10.63 -7.89
N PHE A 141 2.08 -10.67 -7.31
CA PHE A 141 1.85 -10.74 -5.86
C PHE A 141 1.52 -12.14 -5.35
N GLN A 142 1.44 -13.17 -6.22
CA GLN A 142 1.15 -14.55 -5.82
C GLN A 142 -0.20 -14.72 -5.08
N ILE A 143 -1.27 -14.14 -5.64
CA ILE A 143 -2.63 -14.25 -5.10
C ILE A 143 -3.31 -15.49 -5.66
N VAL A 144 -3.29 -16.59 -4.90
CA VAL A 144 -3.83 -17.90 -5.30
C VAL A 144 -5.34 -17.96 -5.60
N SER A 145 -6.10 -16.92 -5.25
CA SER A 145 -7.53 -16.81 -5.55
C SER A 145 -7.84 -16.16 -6.90
N LYS A 146 -6.80 -15.85 -7.70
CA LYS A 146 -6.90 -15.19 -9.00
C LYS A 146 -6.10 -15.99 -10.03
N ASP A 147 -6.55 -15.97 -11.28
CA ASP A 147 -5.83 -16.58 -12.41
C ASP A 147 -5.57 -15.52 -13.49
N TYR A 148 -4.31 -15.12 -13.59
CA TYR A 148 -3.82 -14.15 -14.58
C TYR A 148 -3.16 -14.83 -15.78
N SER A 149 -3.18 -16.17 -15.90
CA SER A 149 -2.46 -16.92 -16.95
C SER A 149 -2.81 -16.50 -18.39
N LYS A 150 -4.01 -15.93 -18.59
CA LYS A 150 -4.52 -15.47 -19.88
C LYS A 150 -4.47 -13.95 -20.07
N VAL A 151 -4.01 -13.20 -19.06
CA VAL A 151 -3.96 -11.74 -19.11
C VAL A 151 -2.74 -11.29 -19.90
N LYS A 152 -2.92 -10.31 -20.79
CA LYS A 152 -1.78 -9.65 -21.44
C LYS A 152 -1.24 -8.57 -20.52
N LEU A 153 -0.05 -8.81 -19.96
CA LEU A 153 0.60 -7.84 -19.10
C LEU A 153 0.89 -6.52 -19.85
N ASN A 154 0.30 -5.46 -19.34
CA ASN A 154 0.47 -4.06 -19.72
C ASN A 154 0.19 -3.19 -18.48
N GLN A 155 0.37 -1.87 -18.62
CA GLN A 155 0.24 -0.94 -17.51
C GLN A 155 -1.11 -1.02 -16.79
N ASP A 156 -2.22 -1.02 -17.54
CA ASP A 156 -3.57 -1.07 -16.95
C ASP A 156 -3.78 -2.39 -16.21
N THR A 157 -3.42 -3.51 -16.83
CA THR A 157 -3.58 -4.83 -16.18
C THR A 157 -2.68 -5.02 -14.97
N PHE A 158 -1.54 -4.33 -14.91
CA PHE A 158 -0.66 -4.37 -13.74
C PHE A 158 -1.20 -3.47 -12.62
N GLU A 159 -1.78 -2.32 -12.96
CA GLU A 159 -2.56 -1.48 -12.02
C GLU A 159 -3.69 -2.29 -11.39
N ASP A 160 -4.45 -3.05 -12.18
CA ASP A 160 -5.50 -3.96 -11.71
C ASP A 160 -4.96 -5.04 -10.75
N MET A 161 -3.78 -5.61 -11.03
CA MET A 161 -3.14 -6.61 -10.15
C MET A 161 -2.69 -6.01 -8.81
N ILE A 162 -2.26 -4.74 -8.80
CA ILE A 162 -1.95 -4.01 -7.55
C ILE A 162 -3.23 -3.79 -6.76
N GLU A 163 -4.31 -3.36 -7.42
CA GLU A 163 -5.63 -3.20 -6.80
C GLU A 163 -6.13 -4.52 -6.19
N ASP A 164 -6.04 -5.62 -6.94
CA ASP A 164 -6.41 -6.96 -6.46
C ASP A 164 -5.60 -7.36 -5.21
N PHE A 165 -4.30 -7.07 -5.17
CA PHE A 165 -3.46 -7.28 -3.99
C PHE A 165 -3.92 -6.47 -2.78
N LEU A 166 -4.25 -5.18 -2.98
CA LEU A 166 -4.68 -4.30 -1.92
C LEU A 166 -6.03 -4.75 -1.34
N VAL A 167 -7.00 -5.07 -2.20
CA VAL A 167 -8.31 -5.61 -1.80
C VAL A 167 -8.16 -6.93 -1.04
N PHE A 168 -7.34 -7.84 -1.57
CA PHE A 168 -7.05 -9.13 -0.94
C PHE A 168 -6.41 -8.96 0.46
N SER A 169 -5.44 -8.06 0.57
CA SER A 169 -4.75 -7.75 1.82
C SER A 169 -5.69 -7.16 2.87
N LYS A 170 -6.52 -6.19 2.49
CA LYS A 170 -7.53 -5.60 3.39
C LYS A 170 -8.57 -6.63 3.81
N HIS A 171 -8.99 -7.53 2.91
CA HIS A 171 -9.92 -8.61 3.27
C HIS A 171 -9.33 -9.54 4.34
N LYS A 172 -8.06 -9.94 4.21
CA LYS A 172 -7.36 -10.75 5.24
C LYS A 172 -7.28 -10.03 6.58
N ILE A 173 -6.90 -8.75 6.58
CA ILE A 173 -6.83 -7.92 7.80
C ILE A 173 -8.22 -7.79 8.44
N ASN A 174 -9.26 -7.51 7.65
CA ASN A 174 -10.63 -7.36 8.16
C ASN A 174 -11.15 -8.66 8.79
N ARG A 175 -10.84 -9.82 8.17
CA ARG A 175 -11.15 -11.13 8.75
C ARG A 175 -10.49 -11.30 10.13
N TYR A 176 -9.21 -10.95 10.27
CA TYR A 176 -8.53 -11.00 11.56
C TYR A 176 -9.15 -10.01 12.56
N ASN A 177 -9.34 -8.74 12.18
CA ASN A 177 -9.88 -7.70 13.05
C ASN A 177 -11.29 -8.03 13.56
N SER A 178 -12.15 -8.64 12.72
CA SER A 178 -13.49 -9.08 13.11
C SER A 178 -13.50 -10.12 14.25
N ARG A 179 -12.41 -10.89 14.38
CA ARG A 179 -12.24 -11.92 15.43
C ARG A 179 -11.41 -11.42 16.60
N ASN A 180 -10.71 -10.29 16.45
CA ASN A 180 -9.80 -9.72 17.45
C ASN A 180 -10.07 -8.23 17.68
N PRO A 181 -11.30 -7.84 18.07
CA PRO A 181 -11.68 -6.42 18.15
C PRO A 181 -10.87 -5.64 19.20
N LYS A 182 -10.29 -6.32 20.19
CA LYS A 182 -9.47 -5.69 21.24
C LYS A 182 -8.03 -5.41 20.81
N THR A 183 -7.52 -6.13 19.80
CA THR A 183 -6.13 -6.03 19.30
C THR A 183 -6.10 -6.03 17.77
N PRO A 184 -6.80 -5.08 17.11
CA PRO A 184 -6.88 -5.04 15.66
C PRO A 184 -5.53 -4.65 15.06
N ILE A 185 -5.25 -5.18 13.87
CA ILE A 185 -4.18 -4.73 12.99
C ILE A 185 -4.53 -3.33 12.48
N LYS A 186 -3.61 -2.38 12.66
CA LYS A 186 -3.74 -0.96 12.27
C LYS A 186 -2.72 -0.57 11.19
N LEU A 187 -2.54 -1.43 10.19
CA LEU A 187 -1.80 -1.08 8.99
C LEU A 187 -2.68 -0.18 8.11
N ARG A 188 -2.21 1.04 7.89
CA ARG A 188 -2.85 2.05 7.04
C ARG A 188 -1.79 2.74 6.20
N TYR A 189 -2.21 3.58 5.27
CA TYR A 189 -1.28 4.34 4.44
C TYR A 189 -0.26 5.15 5.26
N ASP A 190 -0.75 5.77 6.34
CA ASP A 190 0.01 6.62 7.26
C ASP A 190 0.56 5.87 8.48
N GLN A 191 0.20 4.59 8.69
CA GLN A 191 0.53 3.84 9.89
C GLN A 191 1.16 2.49 9.58
N VAL A 192 2.39 2.33 10.04
CA VAL A 192 3.15 1.08 9.98
C VAL A 192 3.82 0.81 11.31
N ASN A 193 3.78 -0.44 11.77
CA ASN A 193 4.43 -0.88 13.00
C ASN A 193 4.79 -2.36 12.92
N TYR A 194 5.83 -2.75 13.68
CA TYR A 194 6.36 -4.11 13.65
C TYR A 194 5.34 -5.22 14.03
N PRO A 195 4.59 -5.12 15.15
CA PRO A 195 3.64 -6.17 15.54
C PRO A 195 2.59 -6.46 14.45
N ASP A 196 2.07 -5.42 13.82
CA ASP A 196 1.06 -5.56 12.78
C ASP A 196 1.63 -6.10 11.47
N LEU A 197 2.87 -5.72 11.13
CA LEU A 197 3.59 -6.30 9.99
C LEU A 197 3.82 -7.81 10.17
N LEU A 198 4.16 -8.25 11.38
CA LEU A 198 4.35 -9.67 11.70
C LEU A 198 3.04 -10.45 11.55
N LYS A 199 1.93 -9.90 12.07
CA LYS A 199 0.59 -10.49 11.91
C LYS A 199 0.17 -10.53 10.45
N PHE A 200 0.42 -9.46 9.70
CA PHE A 200 0.16 -9.43 8.26
C PHE A 200 0.94 -10.52 7.52
N ALA A 201 2.23 -10.71 7.83
CA ALA A 201 3.03 -11.77 7.23
C ALA A 201 2.45 -13.17 7.47
N ALA A 202 1.91 -13.40 8.67
CA ALA A 202 1.19 -14.64 8.99
C ALA A 202 -0.12 -14.80 8.21
N LEU A 203 -0.89 -13.72 8.05
CA LEU A 203 -2.11 -13.76 7.25
C LEU A 203 -1.82 -13.97 5.76
N TYR A 204 -0.73 -13.40 5.26
CA TYR A 204 -0.37 -13.42 3.84
C TYR A 204 0.25 -14.76 3.42
N ASN A 205 1.32 -15.16 4.08
CA ASN A 205 2.14 -16.33 3.73
C ASN A 205 1.79 -17.60 4.54
N GLY A 206 0.71 -17.56 5.31
CA GLY A 206 0.21 -18.71 6.08
C GLY A 206 0.53 -18.65 7.56
N LEU A 207 -0.37 -19.22 8.36
CA LEU A 207 -0.38 -19.17 9.82
C LEU A 207 0.37 -20.38 10.39
N SER A 208 1.16 -20.15 11.45
CA SER A 208 1.64 -21.23 12.32
C SER A 208 0.45 -21.74 13.15
N GLY A 209 -0.40 -22.56 12.55
CA GLY A 209 -1.64 -23.08 13.13
C GLY A 209 -2.89 -22.80 12.28
N ALA A 210 -4.06 -23.24 12.77
CA ALA A 210 -5.33 -23.14 12.03
C ALA A 210 -6.18 -21.91 12.40
N THR A 211 -5.75 -21.11 13.39
CA THR A 211 -6.58 -20.09 14.02
C THR A 211 -6.12 -18.67 13.68
N VAL A 212 -7.09 -17.80 13.37
CA VAL A 212 -6.89 -16.37 13.06
C VAL A 212 -7.18 -15.47 14.27
N TYR A 213 -7.03 -15.98 15.50
CA TYR A 213 -7.25 -15.21 16.75
C TYR A 213 -5.98 -15.11 17.58
N GLY A 214 -5.86 -14.04 18.37
CA GLY A 214 -4.74 -13.76 19.25
C GLY A 214 -3.46 -13.34 18.50
N GLU A 215 -2.33 -13.53 19.16
CA GLU A 215 -1.01 -13.30 18.56
C GLU A 215 -0.70 -14.42 17.55
N ILE A 216 -0.85 -14.11 16.27
CA ILE A 216 -0.56 -15.03 15.16
C ILE A 216 0.85 -14.81 14.63
N LEU A 217 1.50 -15.91 14.23
CA LEU A 217 2.85 -15.92 13.69
C LEU A 217 2.88 -16.62 12.33
N PRO A 218 3.80 -16.24 11.42
CA PRO A 218 3.94 -16.89 10.13
C PRO A 218 4.38 -18.34 10.27
N ALA A 219 3.79 -19.23 9.48
CA ALA A 219 4.16 -20.65 9.40
C ALA A 219 5.64 -20.83 8.98
N ALA A 220 6.12 -19.92 8.14
CA ALA A 220 7.51 -19.82 7.74
C ALA A 220 8.13 -18.53 8.34
N PRO A 221 8.71 -18.58 9.55
CA PRO A 221 9.36 -17.45 10.22
C PRO A 221 10.30 -16.64 9.32
N ARG A 222 11.07 -17.36 8.49
CA ARG A 222 12.01 -16.80 7.52
C ARG A 222 11.38 -15.81 6.54
N TYR A 223 10.11 -16.01 6.16
CA TYR A 223 9.42 -15.06 5.28
C TYR A 223 9.45 -13.64 5.82
N PHE A 224 9.37 -13.48 7.16
CA PHE A 224 9.37 -12.18 7.82
C PHE A 224 10.75 -11.75 8.31
N TRP A 225 11.48 -12.64 8.98
CA TRP A 225 12.70 -12.31 9.73
C TRP A 225 14.03 -12.56 9.01
N GLU A 226 14.05 -13.07 7.77
CA GLU A 226 15.33 -13.24 7.06
C GLU A 226 16.15 -11.95 7.01
N LYS A 227 17.45 -12.07 7.32
CA LYS A 227 18.41 -10.96 7.47
C LYS A 227 18.08 -9.94 8.57
N MET A 228 17.20 -10.29 9.50
CA MET A 228 17.07 -9.57 10.77
C MET A 228 18.07 -10.10 11.81
N PRO A 229 18.47 -9.30 12.81
CA PRO A 229 19.28 -9.78 13.93
C PRO A 229 18.69 -11.02 14.62
N GLY A 230 19.56 -11.93 15.07
CA GLY A 230 19.17 -13.21 15.68
C GLY A 230 19.40 -14.40 14.74
N ASP A 231 18.58 -15.45 14.87
CA ASP A 231 18.75 -16.75 14.18
C ASP A 231 18.66 -16.68 12.64
N PHE A 232 18.24 -15.53 12.10
CA PHE A 232 17.98 -15.33 10.67
C PHE A 232 18.98 -14.39 9.98
N VAL A 233 19.99 -13.88 10.69
CA VAL A 233 20.91 -12.84 10.20
C VAL A 233 21.74 -13.27 8.98
N LEU A 234 22.06 -14.56 8.86
CA LEU A 234 22.88 -15.15 7.77
C LEU A 234 22.04 -15.66 6.59
N ALA A 235 20.76 -15.27 6.49
CA ALA A 235 19.90 -15.69 5.39
C ALA A 235 20.34 -15.11 4.03
N LYS A 236 19.98 -15.79 2.94
CA LYS A 236 20.40 -15.42 1.58
C LYS A 236 19.64 -14.23 0.99
N ARG A 237 18.43 -13.95 1.46
CA ARG A 237 17.54 -12.92 0.92
C ARG A 237 16.96 -12.12 2.08
N ASN A 238 16.49 -10.90 1.83
CA ASN A 238 15.73 -10.14 2.82
C ASN A 238 14.42 -10.86 3.20
N GLY A 239 14.04 -10.75 4.47
CA GLY A 239 12.68 -11.00 4.93
C GLY A 239 11.76 -9.82 4.59
N LEU A 240 10.45 -10.01 4.74
CA LEU A 240 9.46 -8.97 4.49
C LEU A 240 9.74 -7.72 5.34
N PHE A 241 10.08 -7.88 6.62
CA PHE A 241 10.29 -6.75 7.52
C PHE A 241 11.51 -5.92 7.11
N ALA A 242 12.64 -6.59 6.84
CA ALA A 242 13.85 -5.94 6.32
C ALA A 242 13.55 -5.16 5.02
N GLN A 243 12.75 -5.73 4.12
CA GLN A 243 12.39 -5.09 2.87
C GLN A 243 11.47 -3.88 3.08
N VAL A 244 10.49 -3.95 3.99
CA VAL A 244 9.66 -2.78 4.37
C VAL A 244 10.54 -1.63 4.85
N LEU A 245 11.53 -1.91 5.70
CA LEU A 245 12.41 -0.88 6.23
C LEU A 245 13.30 -0.24 5.17
N ARG A 246 13.77 -1.02 4.18
CA ARG A 246 14.49 -0.46 3.01
C ARG A 246 13.64 0.49 2.19
N VAL A 247 12.35 0.21 2.02
CA VAL A 247 11.45 1.12 1.32
C VAL A 247 11.19 2.38 2.16
N LEU A 248 10.97 2.25 3.47
CA LEU A 248 10.79 3.41 4.36
C LEU A 248 12.04 4.29 4.45
N GLU A 249 13.23 3.69 4.51
CA GLU A 249 14.51 4.40 4.46
C GLU A 249 14.61 5.23 3.19
N TRP A 250 14.30 4.65 2.03
CA TRP A 250 14.28 5.37 0.76
C TRP A 250 13.19 6.47 0.70
N GLU A 251 12.00 6.21 1.24
CA GLU A 251 10.89 7.19 1.27
C GLU A 251 11.23 8.42 2.13
N THR A 252 12.03 8.26 3.18
CA THR A 252 12.33 9.30 4.19
C THR A 252 13.63 10.07 3.94
N GLN A 253 14.41 9.65 2.93
CA GLN A 253 15.64 10.33 2.48
C GLN A 253 15.40 11.29 1.30
N LYS A 254 14.19 11.31 0.73
CA LYS A 254 13.79 12.23 -0.34
C LYS A 254 13.36 13.59 0.20
#